data_AF-A0A133UKS9-F1
#
_entry.id   AF-A0A133UKS9-F1
#
_cell.length_a   1.000
_cell.length_b   1.000
_cell.length_c   1.000
_cell.angle_alpha   90.00
_cell.angle_beta   90.00
_cell.angle_gamma   90.00
#
_symmetry.space_group_name_H-M   'P 1'
#
loop_
_entity.id
_entity.type
_entity.pdbx_description
1 polymer ?
#
loop_
_entity_poly.entity_id
_entity_poly.type
_entity_poly.pdbx_seq_one_letter_code
_entity_poly.pdbx_strand_id
1 'polypeptide(L)'
;MSKKKILHRDVDVESLKELREKIDDSKVRDRITAVIMEVKGYKRGEMADLLSVHRETVRLWIKRFDESGVDGLWDEERPGRPSKLSKSEKESLREDLKSSPKEFGYESEVWSTKMVLNI
;
A
#
# COMPACT_ATOMS: atom_id res chain seq x y z
N MET A 1 7.44 -9.66 -37.07
CA MET A 1 7.58 -8.55 -36.11
C MET A 1 7.90 -9.14 -34.74
N SER A 2 9.13 -8.96 -34.26
CA SER A 2 9.58 -9.53 -32.99
C SER A 2 8.87 -8.82 -31.83
N LYS A 3 8.13 -9.57 -31.00
CA LYS A 3 7.54 -9.03 -29.77
C LYS A 3 8.71 -8.62 -28.87
N LYS A 4 8.94 -7.31 -28.65
CA LYS A 4 9.88 -6.85 -27.61
C LYS A 4 9.49 -7.55 -26.31
N LYS A 5 10.46 -8.17 -25.62
CA LYS A 5 10.25 -8.74 -24.27
C LYS A 5 9.82 -7.58 -23.38
N ILE A 6 8.55 -7.55 -22.97
CA ILE A 6 7.99 -6.43 -22.18
C ILE A 6 8.31 -6.61 -20.69
N LEU A 7 8.36 -7.86 -20.25
CA LEU A 7 8.85 -8.26 -18.94
C LEU A 7 10.29 -8.77 -19.09
N HIS A 8 11.17 -8.34 -18.20
CA HIS A 8 12.58 -8.74 -18.12
C HIS A 8 12.79 -10.00 -17.26
N ARG A 9 11.69 -10.56 -16.75
CA ARG A 9 11.62 -11.79 -15.95
C ARG A 9 10.88 -12.88 -16.69
N ASP A 10 11.27 -14.12 -16.42
CA ASP A 10 10.48 -15.27 -16.82
C ASP A 10 9.31 -15.45 -15.84
N VAL A 11 8.13 -15.69 -16.38
CA VAL A 11 6.88 -15.70 -15.63
C VAL A 11 6.20 -17.05 -15.78
N ASP A 12 6.04 -17.75 -14.68
CA ASP A 12 5.18 -18.93 -14.64
C ASP A 12 3.73 -18.51 -14.43
N VAL A 13 2.94 -18.64 -15.49
CA VAL A 13 1.52 -18.29 -15.50
C VAL A 13 0.71 -19.22 -14.60
N GLU A 14 1.12 -20.49 -14.44
CA GLU A 14 0.36 -21.44 -13.63
C GLU A 14 0.51 -21.12 -12.14
N SER A 15 1.74 -20.88 -11.68
CA SER A 15 2.00 -20.36 -10.33
C SER A 15 1.21 -19.08 -10.02
N LEU A 16 1.08 -18.16 -10.98
CA LEU A 16 0.29 -16.94 -10.80
C LEU A 16 -1.21 -17.22 -10.68
N LYS A 17 -1.76 -18.19 -11.41
CA LYS A 17 -3.17 -18.59 -11.24
C LYS A 17 -3.40 -19.21 -9.87
N GLU A 18 -2.55 -20.14 -9.46
CA GLU A 18 -2.65 -20.76 -8.14
C GLU A 18 -2.56 -19.72 -7.02
N LEU A 19 -1.66 -18.74 -7.16
CA LEU A 19 -1.56 -17.62 -6.24
C LEU A 19 -2.86 -16.80 -6.22
N ARG A 20 -3.41 -16.45 -7.39
CA ARG A 20 -4.65 -15.67 -7.49
C ARG A 20 -5.83 -16.34 -6.77
N GLU A 21 -5.94 -17.67 -6.85
CA GLU A 21 -7.02 -18.41 -6.16
C GLU A 21 -6.86 -18.43 -4.63
N LYS A 22 -5.63 -18.27 -4.12
CA LYS A 22 -5.33 -18.25 -2.68
C LYS A 22 -5.44 -16.87 -2.03
N ILE A 23 -5.63 -15.81 -2.82
CA ILE A 23 -5.61 -14.42 -2.33
C ILE A 23 -7.02 -13.86 -2.21
N ASP A 24 -7.38 -13.40 -1.01
CA ASP A 24 -8.68 -12.79 -0.76
C ASP A 24 -8.77 -11.34 -1.27
N ASP A 25 -7.66 -10.58 -1.19
CA ASP A 25 -7.63 -9.18 -1.64
C ASP A 25 -7.90 -9.09 -3.16
N SER A 26 -9.05 -8.49 -3.51
CA SER A 26 -9.47 -8.33 -4.89
C SER A 26 -8.48 -7.49 -5.70
N LYS A 27 -7.84 -6.47 -5.10
CA LYS A 27 -6.87 -5.63 -5.80
C LYS A 27 -5.62 -6.42 -6.17
N VAL A 28 -5.16 -7.29 -5.28
CA VAL A 28 -4.01 -8.16 -5.56
C VAL A 28 -4.38 -9.18 -6.65
N ARG A 29 -5.59 -9.75 -6.62
CA ARG A 29 -6.09 -10.62 -7.69
C ARG A 29 -6.18 -9.93 -9.05
N ASP A 30 -6.65 -8.68 -9.09
CA ASP A 30 -6.71 -7.89 -10.34
C ASP A 30 -5.32 -7.61 -10.89
N ARG A 31 -4.36 -7.29 -10.01
CA ARG A 31 -2.95 -7.09 -10.38
C ARG A 31 -2.32 -8.37 -10.93
N ILE A 32 -2.56 -9.52 -10.29
CA ILE A 32 -2.11 -10.83 -10.79
C ILE A 32 -2.74 -11.11 -12.17
N THR A 33 -4.04 -10.83 -12.31
CA THR A 33 -4.75 -11.00 -13.58
C THR A 33 -4.14 -10.12 -14.68
N ALA A 34 -3.79 -8.88 -14.37
CA ALA A 34 -3.09 -7.99 -15.31
C ALA A 34 -1.75 -8.60 -15.77
N VAL A 35 -0.94 -9.16 -14.86
CA VAL A 35 0.33 -9.80 -15.24
C VAL A 35 0.10 -11.00 -16.15
N ILE A 36 -0.88 -11.86 -15.85
CA ILE A 36 -1.25 -13.00 -16.70
C ILE A 36 -1.66 -12.52 -18.10
N MET A 37 -2.45 -11.44 -18.20
CA MET A 37 -2.88 -10.85 -19.46
C MET A 37 -1.72 -10.25 -20.25
N GLU A 38 -0.75 -9.60 -19.58
CA GLU A 38 0.46 -9.08 -20.24
C GLU A 38 1.29 -10.22 -20.86
N VAL A 39 1.48 -11.33 -20.15
CA VAL A 39 2.17 -12.53 -20.68
C VAL A 39 1.43 -13.13 -21.88
N LYS A 40 0.09 -13.13 -21.83
CA LYS A 40 -0.75 -13.57 -22.96
C LYS A 40 -0.77 -12.59 -24.13
N GLY A 41 -0.20 -11.39 -23.98
CA GLY A 41 -0.05 -10.39 -25.03
C GLY A 41 -1.29 -9.53 -25.28
N TYR A 42 -2.15 -9.36 -24.28
CA TYR A 42 -3.27 -8.41 -24.35
C TYR A 42 -2.76 -6.97 -24.46
N LYS A 43 -3.54 -6.09 -25.11
CA LYS A 43 -3.20 -4.66 -25.13
C LYS A 43 -3.60 -4.04 -23.79
N ARG A 44 -2.77 -3.15 -23.27
CA ARG A 44 -3.02 -2.45 -21.99
C ARG A 44 -4.32 -1.63 -21.94
N GLY A 45 -4.84 -1.20 -23.09
CA GLY A 45 -6.17 -0.58 -23.17
C GLY A 45 -7.28 -1.59 -22.88
N GLU A 46 -7.24 -2.74 -23.55
CA GLU A 46 -8.21 -3.83 -23.33
C GLU A 46 -8.15 -4.35 -21.89
N MET A 47 -6.95 -4.44 -21.31
CA MET A 47 -6.76 -4.81 -19.90
C MET A 47 -7.40 -3.80 -18.95
N ALA A 48 -7.25 -2.51 -19.23
CA ALA A 48 -7.80 -1.43 -18.43
C ALA A 48 -9.34 -1.48 -18.43
N ASP A 49 -9.94 -1.70 -19.61
CA ASP A 49 -11.38 -1.85 -19.74
C ASP A 49 -11.90 -3.09 -18.99
N LEU A 50 -11.24 -4.24 -19.16
CA LEU A 50 -11.62 -5.50 -18.50
C LEU A 50 -11.48 -5.45 -16.98
N LEU A 51 -10.48 -4.74 -16.47
CA LEU A 51 -10.22 -4.58 -15.04
C LEU A 51 -10.88 -3.33 -14.44
N SER A 52 -11.62 -2.54 -15.25
CA SER A 52 -12.27 -1.29 -14.83
C SER A 52 -11.32 -0.31 -14.13
N VAL A 53 -10.10 -0.16 -14.67
CA VAL A 53 -9.08 0.77 -14.15
C VAL A 53 -8.53 1.66 -15.27
N HIS A 54 -7.78 2.69 -14.91
CA HIS A 54 -7.08 3.50 -15.90
C HIS A 54 -5.89 2.75 -16.53
N ARG A 55 -5.60 3.00 -17.81
CA ARG A 55 -4.46 2.39 -18.53
C ARG A 55 -3.12 2.58 -17.82
N GLU A 56 -2.90 3.73 -17.18
CA GLU A 56 -1.67 3.98 -16.42
C GLU A 56 -1.57 3.11 -15.16
N THR A 57 -2.70 2.75 -14.55
CA THR A 57 -2.75 1.82 -13.41
C THR A 57 -2.24 0.45 -13.81
N VAL A 58 -2.72 -0.09 -14.94
CA VAL A 58 -2.21 -1.35 -15.51
C VAL A 58 -0.71 -1.25 -15.76
N ARG A 59 -0.26 -0.15 -16.39
CA ARG A 59 1.17 0.07 -16.66
C ARG A 59 2.01 0.03 -15.38
N LEU A 60 1.54 0.66 -14.31
CA LEU A 60 2.23 0.69 -13.02
C LEU A 60 2.29 -0.70 -12.39
N TRP A 61 1.20 -1.47 -12.44
CA TRP A 61 1.19 -2.86 -11.92
C TRP A 61 2.17 -3.76 -12.66
N ILE A 62 2.18 -3.70 -13.99
CA ILE A 62 3.14 -4.45 -14.81
C ILE A 62 4.57 -4.02 -14.52
N LYS A 63 4.83 -2.72 -14.38
CA LYS A 63 6.16 -2.19 -14.03
C LYS A 63 6.62 -2.70 -12.66
N ARG A 64 5.77 -2.59 -11.64
CA ARG A 64 6.09 -3.07 -10.27
C ARG A 64 6.32 -4.57 -10.23
N PHE A 65 5.52 -5.34 -10.96
CA PHE A 65 5.76 -6.76 -11.12
C PHE A 65 7.10 -7.01 -11.82
N ASP A 66 7.44 -6.25 -12.86
CA ASP A 66 8.70 -6.40 -13.58
C ASP A 66 9.93 -6.04 -12.73
N GLU A 67 9.79 -5.12 -11.78
CA GLU A 67 10.86 -4.69 -10.86
C GLU A 67 10.98 -5.61 -9.62
N SER A 68 9.87 -5.88 -8.92
CA SER A 68 9.86 -6.56 -7.62
C SER A 68 9.20 -7.93 -7.62
N GLY A 69 8.60 -8.35 -8.74
CA GLY A 69 7.92 -9.63 -8.86
C GLY A 69 6.60 -9.69 -8.16
N VAL A 70 6.31 -10.87 -7.62
CA VAL A 70 5.09 -11.15 -6.88
C VAL A 70 4.93 -10.13 -5.75
N ASP A 71 5.98 -9.83 -4.98
CA ASP A 71 5.94 -8.84 -3.89
C ASP A 71 5.47 -7.44 -4.35
N GLY A 72 5.79 -7.05 -5.59
CA GLY A 72 5.36 -5.78 -6.19
C GLY A 72 3.85 -5.67 -6.46
N LEU A 73 3.10 -6.76 -6.30
CA LEU A 73 1.65 -6.79 -6.46
C LEU A 73 0.89 -6.43 -5.18
N TRP A 74 1.55 -6.42 -4.03
CA TRP A 74 0.95 -6.01 -2.76
C TRP A 74 1.02 -4.49 -2.58
N ASP A 75 0.12 -3.97 -1.76
CA ASP A 75 0.27 -2.60 -1.27
C ASP A 75 1.45 -2.55 -0.30
N GLU A 76 2.38 -1.63 -0.54
CA GLU A 76 3.41 -1.29 0.43
C GLU A 76 2.76 -0.64 1.66
N GLU A 77 3.32 -0.95 2.83
CA GLU A 77 2.91 -0.31 4.07
C GLU A 77 3.18 1.20 3.96
N ARG A 78 2.11 1.99 3.92
CA ARG A 78 2.23 3.45 3.87
C ARG A 78 2.42 3.94 5.30
N PRO A 79 3.56 4.55 5.68
CA PRO A 79 3.85 4.95 7.07
C PRO A 79 2.95 6.09 7.60
N GLY A 80 1.90 6.46 6.85
CA GLY A 80 1.04 7.59 7.14
C GLY A 80 1.78 8.92 7.11
N ARG A 81 1.13 9.96 7.63
CA ARG A 81 1.83 11.22 7.93
C ARG A 81 2.82 10.94 9.06
N PRO A 82 4.11 11.30 8.92
CA PRO A 82 5.05 11.19 10.02
C PRO A 82 4.49 11.83 11.29
N SER A 83 4.67 11.13 12.41
CA SER A 83 4.29 11.64 13.73
C SER A 83 4.95 12.99 13.99
N LYS A 84 4.18 13.98 14.47
CA LYS A 84 4.75 15.27 14.89
C LYS A 84 5.73 15.11 16.06
N LEU A 85 5.47 14.15 16.93
CA LEU A 85 6.31 13.85 18.09
C LEU A 85 7.28 12.72 17.76
N SER A 86 8.55 12.92 18.12
CA SER A 86 9.59 11.90 18.21
C SER A 86 9.26 10.84 19.27
N LYS A 87 10.06 9.77 19.32
CA LYS A 87 9.88 8.72 20.34
C LYS A 87 10.07 9.26 21.76
N SER A 88 11.08 10.12 21.97
CA SER A 88 11.36 10.73 23.27
C SER A 88 10.25 11.70 23.70
N GLU A 89 9.72 12.49 22.77
CA GLU A 89 8.61 13.42 23.09
C GLU A 89 7.32 12.66 23.41
N LYS A 90 7.06 11.52 22.76
CA LYS A 90 5.94 10.64 23.14
C LYS A 90 6.10 10.06 24.53
N GLU A 91 7.32 9.68 24.91
CA GLU A 91 7.58 9.15 26.24
C GLU A 91 7.42 10.23 27.30
N SER A 92 7.96 11.43 27.06
CA SER A 92 7.74 12.59 27.94
C SER A 92 6.25 12.89 28.10
N LEU A 93 5.50 12.93 26.99
CA LEU A 93 4.07 13.17 27.04
C LEU A 93 3.34 12.08 27.84
N ARG A 94 3.74 10.81 27.74
CA ARG A 94 3.14 9.72 28.55
C ARG A 94 3.37 9.91 30.04
N GLU A 95 4.55 10.37 30.44
CA GLU A 95 4.83 10.69 31.84
C GLU A 95 4.03 11.91 32.31
N ASP A 96 3.97 12.98 31.51
CA ASP A 96 3.20 14.19 31.83
C ASP A 96 1.70 13.89 32.02
N LEU A 97 1.15 12.97 31.22
CA LEU A 97 -0.25 12.55 31.29
C LEU A 97 -0.61 11.76 32.57
N LYS A 98 0.38 11.31 33.36
CA LYS A 98 0.14 10.68 34.67
C LYS A 98 -0.16 11.70 35.77
N SER A 99 0.31 12.94 35.60
CA SER A 99 0.06 14.05 36.50
C SER A 99 -1.28 14.74 36.18
N SER A 100 -1.79 15.55 37.11
CA SER A 100 -3.00 16.34 36.83
C SER A 100 -2.69 17.46 35.84
N PRO A 101 -3.59 17.80 34.89
CA PRO A 101 -3.42 18.98 34.04
C PRO A 101 -3.21 20.29 34.82
N LYS A 102 -3.67 20.37 36.06
CA LYS A 102 -3.41 21.51 36.96
C LYS A 102 -1.94 21.76 37.21
N GLU A 103 -1.13 20.71 37.27
CA GLU A 103 0.33 20.82 37.45
C GLU A 103 0.99 21.52 36.25
N PHE A 104 0.29 21.55 35.10
CA PHE A 104 0.71 22.22 33.87
C PHE A 104 -0.07 23.53 33.62
N GLY A 105 -0.80 24.04 34.61
CA GLY A 105 -1.51 25.32 34.56
C GLY A 105 -2.89 25.28 33.88
N TYR A 106 -3.47 24.10 33.65
CA TYR A 106 -4.81 23.98 33.09
C TYR A 106 -5.90 23.95 34.18
N GLU A 107 -7.04 24.59 33.93
CA GLU A 107 -8.23 24.55 34.80
C GLU A 107 -9.07 23.27 34.61
N SER A 108 -8.42 22.11 34.53
CA SER A 108 -9.10 20.81 34.39
C SER A 108 -8.49 19.78 35.34
N GLU A 109 -9.34 18.97 35.98
CA GLU A 109 -8.90 17.86 36.85
C GLU A 109 -8.38 16.66 36.05
N VAL A 110 -8.84 16.51 34.81
CA VAL A 110 -8.56 15.35 33.95
C VAL A 110 -8.09 15.81 32.57
N TRP A 111 -7.17 15.05 31.99
CA TRP A 111 -6.76 15.25 30.61
C TRP A 111 -7.93 14.93 29.67
N SER A 112 -8.25 15.85 28.77
CA SER A 112 -9.19 15.60 27.68
C SER A 112 -8.43 15.34 26.38
N THR A 113 -9.02 14.58 25.47
CA THR A 113 -8.44 14.35 24.13
C THR A 113 -8.17 15.64 23.37
N LYS A 114 -9.01 16.67 23.52
CA LYS A 114 -8.79 18.00 22.92
C LYS A 114 -7.53 18.69 23.45
N MET A 115 -7.18 18.48 24.72
CA MET A 115 -5.97 19.07 25.31
C MET A 115 -4.70 18.40 24.81
N VAL A 116 -4.76 17.09 24.55
CA VAL A 116 -3.60 16.30 24.09
C VAL A 116 -3.41 16.36 22.56
N LEU A 117 -4.49 16.48 21.79
CA LEU A 117 -4.45 16.46 20.31
C LEU A 117 -4.07 17.79 19.66
N ASN A 118 -4.15 18.92 20.38
CA ASN A 118 -3.85 20.26 19.86
C ASN A 118 -2.37 20.65 19.97
N ILE A 119 -1.49 19.68 20.19
CA ILE A 119 -0.02 19.84 20.28
C ILE A 119 0.64 19.55 18.92
#